data_AF-A0AA37XG87-F1
#
_entry.id   AF-A0AA37XG87-F1
#
_cell.length_a   1.000
_cell.length_b   1.000
_cell.length_c   1.000
_cell.angle_alpha   90.00
_cell.angle_beta   90.00
_cell.angle_gamma   90.00
#
_symmetry.space_group_name_H-M   'P 1'
#
loop_
_entity.id
_entity.type
_entity.pdbx_description
1 polymer ?
#
loop_
_entity_poly.entity_id
_entity_poly.type
_entity_poly.pdbx_seq_one_letter_code
_entity_poly.pdbx_strand_id
1 'polypeptide(L)'
;MNRLSRRGPGVRSVLVTGTALVAATLAALAGTALVGDRVWAVVTASLLLATTAVALLGVRELRRRLVVDERRLRLLERHLPLGVAAASPAALAAGAGASGQDTTPEALRRVQDLERELAVSLALLDLRRPGSDGRVGAPALSREAASSAALTLLERGDVLDADDLVARHHLGEDLPLAARRTLARGLRARGFHERAMRHFRSAAAVGTARDVEQLALREAEVDVLAGRFVPTLAPRTPGPSVVGRVLHVVGRAVPDTQSGYTLRTQSTARAQAEAGMEPHVFVQLGITRATVPTVDDVDGVLYHRPVGGSVFTVGHRAWLQENAEALLETVLRVRPEVLHAHSDYVNAVLATAVGRATGTPVVYEARGFWEETWLSRAAATHGWRDVAALTGCYGVPEAYRWRRDREAQARAGADATVTLARTMLGRITEAGLPGSGVTIVPNAVDVDRFSRARRDPALAARLGIPPDAVVIGSITSVVEYEGLDVLVDAFARLTEESVNPVRLLVVGDGPVLADLRTRVADLGLADAILTGRVAHEDVVAYYGLIDVFVVPRRDVEVCHLVTP
;
A
#
# COMPACT_ATOMS: atom_id res chain seq x y z
N MET A 1 14.15 -31.95 49.69
CA MET A 1 15.45 -32.59 49.95
C MET A 1 16.40 -32.26 48.81
N ASN A 2 17.39 -31.43 49.11
CA ASN A 2 18.72 -31.29 48.50
C ASN A 2 18.96 -31.76 47.05
N ARG A 3 19.31 -30.81 46.18
CA ARG A 3 20.71 -30.58 45.76
C ARG A 3 20.88 -29.24 45.04
N LEU A 4 21.23 -28.23 45.81
CA LEU A 4 22.09 -27.13 45.39
C LEU A 4 23.53 -27.68 45.25
N SER A 5 24.23 -27.33 44.17
CA SER A 5 25.59 -26.76 44.16
C SER A 5 26.38 -27.15 42.91
N ARG A 6 26.76 -26.13 42.12
CA ARG A 6 28.15 -25.79 41.70
C ARG A 6 28.20 -25.12 40.33
N ARG A 7 28.53 -23.81 40.39
CA ARG A 7 29.11 -22.85 39.41
C ARG A 7 28.31 -21.55 39.59
N GLY A 8 28.76 -20.48 40.23
CA GLY A 8 30.05 -19.76 40.16
C GLY A 8 29.69 -18.28 39.86
N PRO A 9 30.35 -17.27 40.45
CA PRO A 9 29.76 -15.95 40.69
C PRO A 9 29.78 -15.06 39.43
N GLY A 10 28.61 -14.66 38.93
CA GLY A 10 28.52 -13.88 37.68
C GLY A 10 27.56 -12.70 37.67
N VAL A 11 27.05 -12.25 38.82
CA VAL A 11 26.05 -11.15 38.88
C VAL A 11 26.42 -10.03 39.86
N ARG A 12 27.57 -10.12 40.55
CA ARG A 12 28.09 -9.04 41.41
C ARG A 12 29.27 -8.25 40.82
N SER A 13 29.75 -8.59 39.62
CA SER A 13 30.90 -7.90 38.99
C SER A 13 30.52 -6.82 37.98
N VAL A 14 29.24 -6.60 37.65
CA VAL A 14 28.83 -5.59 36.65
C VAL A 14 28.50 -4.23 37.29
N LEU A 15 28.30 -4.17 38.60
CA LEU A 15 27.97 -2.95 39.34
C LEU A 15 29.18 -2.22 39.94
N VAL A 16 30.38 -2.80 39.93
CA VAL A 16 31.60 -2.19 40.51
C VAL A 16 32.53 -1.62 39.44
N THR A 17 32.46 -2.11 38.20
CA THR A 17 33.31 -1.64 37.07
C THR A 17 32.74 -0.40 36.37
N GLY A 18 31.42 -0.19 36.40
CA GLY A 18 30.77 0.96 35.74
C GLY A 18 31.03 2.29 36.43
N THR A 19 31.02 2.31 37.77
CA THR A 19 31.31 3.50 38.58
C THR A 19 32.80 3.85 38.59
N ALA A 20 33.68 2.84 38.52
CA ALA A 20 35.13 3.05 38.42
C ALA A 20 35.56 3.63 37.06
N LEU A 21 34.88 3.26 35.96
CA LEU A 21 35.18 3.78 34.62
C LEU A 21 34.72 5.24 34.45
N VAL A 22 33.56 5.60 35.03
CA VAL A 22 33.06 6.99 35.04
C VAL A 22 33.91 7.88 35.95
N ALA A 23 34.35 7.39 37.11
CA ALA A 23 35.26 8.12 37.99
C ALA A 23 36.68 8.28 37.39
N ALA A 24 37.20 7.27 36.68
CA ALA A 24 38.49 7.35 35.98
C ALA A 24 38.45 8.31 34.79
N THR A 25 37.31 8.39 34.07
CA THR A 25 37.13 9.32 32.95
C THR A 25 36.96 10.76 33.44
N LEU A 26 36.25 10.98 34.57
CA LEU A 26 36.13 12.29 35.22
C LEU A 26 37.45 12.75 35.88
N ALA A 27 38.25 11.83 36.43
CA ALA A 27 39.58 12.15 36.97
C ALA A 27 40.63 12.45 35.89
N ALA A 28 40.55 11.79 34.72
CA ALA A 28 41.37 12.11 33.56
C ALA A 28 41.03 13.49 32.95
N LEU A 29 39.74 13.90 33.00
CA LEU A 29 39.26 15.21 32.56
C LEU A 29 39.61 16.36 33.55
N ALA A 30 39.76 16.07 34.84
CA ALA A 30 40.19 17.06 35.84
C ALA A 30 41.71 17.33 35.84
N GLY A 31 42.51 16.46 35.20
CA GLY A 31 43.97 16.51 35.21
C GLY A 31 44.63 17.20 34.00
N THR A 32 43.91 17.50 32.93
CA THR A 32 44.48 18.11 31.72
C THR A 32 44.27 19.62 31.71
N ALA A 33 45.15 20.33 32.41
CA ALA A 33 45.41 21.73 32.14
C ALA A 33 46.33 21.82 30.93
N LEU A 34 45.78 22.06 29.73
CA LEU A 34 46.47 22.72 28.61
C LEU A 34 45.44 23.16 27.54
N VAL A 35 45.34 24.48 27.44
CA VAL A 35 44.76 25.37 26.43
C VAL A 35 44.39 24.71 25.08
N GLY A 36 43.09 24.74 24.70
CA GLY A 36 42.62 24.51 23.32
C GLY A 36 41.27 23.81 23.15
N ASP A 37 40.96 22.77 23.92
CA ASP A 37 39.99 21.72 23.52
C ASP A 37 38.71 21.59 24.38
N ARG A 38 38.25 22.68 25.00
CA ARG A 38 37.04 22.63 25.87
C ARG A 38 35.73 22.37 25.11
N VAL A 39 35.64 22.81 23.85
CA VAL A 39 34.45 22.57 23.00
C VAL A 39 34.36 21.11 22.58
N TRP A 40 35.48 20.50 22.20
CA TRP A 40 35.51 19.07 21.87
C TRP A 40 35.22 18.20 23.09
N ALA A 41 35.74 18.53 24.28
CA ALA A 41 35.39 17.81 25.50
C ALA A 41 33.88 17.83 25.80
N VAL A 42 33.21 18.96 25.57
CA VAL A 42 31.75 19.12 25.78
C VAL A 42 30.95 18.42 24.67
N VAL A 43 31.38 18.51 23.42
CA VAL A 43 30.75 17.82 22.28
C VAL A 43 30.90 16.31 22.42
N THR A 44 32.08 15.81 22.78
CA THR A 44 32.34 14.39 23.04
C THR A 44 31.59 13.90 24.27
N ALA A 45 31.50 14.69 25.35
CA ALA A 45 30.69 14.35 26.52
C ALA A 45 29.18 14.31 26.20
N SER A 46 28.69 15.25 25.39
CA SER A 46 27.30 15.30 24.93
C SER A 46 26.96 14.14 23.99
N LEU A 47 27.88 13.80 23.08
CA LEU A 47 27.81 12.61 22.22
C LEU A 47 27.77 11.33 23.05
N LEU A 48 28.66 11.19 24.05
CA LEU A 48 28.65 10.04 24.94
C LEU A 48 27.35 9.96 25.74
N LEU A 49 26.86 11.07 26.31
CA LEU A 49 25.60 11.11 27.06
C LEU A 49 24.38 10.76 26.20
N ALA A 50 24.29 11.33 24.99
CA ALA A 50 23.22 11.07 24.02
C ALA A 50 23.21 9.61 23.58
N THR A 51 24.37 9.08 23.20
CA THR A 51 24.52 7.69 22.73
C THR A 51 24.25 6.70 23.86
N THR A 52 24.68 7.04 25.09
CA THR A 52 24.41 6.25 26.30
C THR A 52 22.92 6.24 26.62
N ALA A 53 22.24 7.39 26.60
CA ALA A 53 20.80 7.51 26.88
C ALA A 53 19.91 6.77 25.86
N VAL A 54 20.27 6.81 24.57
CA VAL A 54 19.57 6.09 23.49
C VAL A 54 19.78 4.57 23.61
N ALA A 55 21.00 4.12 23.90
CA ALA A 55 21.29 2.70 24.17
C ALA A 55 20.58 2.19 25.43
N LEU A 56 20.48 3.04 26.46
CA LEU A 56 19.86 2.74 27.75
C LEU A 56 18.37 2.38 27.63
N LEU A 57 17.68 3.18 26.83
CA LEU A 57 16.23 3.18 26.69
C LEU A 57 15.78 2.17 25.62
N GLY A 58 16.59 1.96 24.58
CA GLY A 58 16.35 0.91 23.57
C GLY A 58 16.40 -0.51 24.15
N VAL A 59 17.42 -0.83 24.96
CA VAL A 59 17.63 -2.20 25.48
C VAL A 59 16.56 -2.62 26.49
N ARG A 60 16.00 -1.69 27.30
CA ARG A 60 14.95 -2.02 28.29
C ARG A 60 13.59 -2.32 27.65
N GLU A 61 13.29 -1.66 26.54
CA GLU A 61 12.01 -1.82 25.83
C GLU A 61 12.06 -2.97 24.82
N LEU A 62 13.18 -3.15 24.10
CA LEU A 62 13.40 -4.29 23.20
C LEU A 62 13.30 -5.64 23.94
N ARG A 63 13.76 -5.73 25.19
CA ARG A 63 13.72 -6.96 25.98
C ARG A 63 12.33 -7.37 26.47
N ARG A 64 11.32 -6.49 26.37
CA ARG A 64 9.96 -6.78 26.87
C ARG A 64 8.96 -7.10 25.77
N ARG A 65 9.21 -6.78 24.50
CA ARG A 65 8.12 -6.83 23.50
C ARG A 65 8.40 -7.35 22.09
N LEU A 66 9.64 -7.44 21.56
CA LEU A 66 9.80 -7.79 20.14
C LEU A 66 10.99 -8.72 19.84
N VAL A 67 10.68 -9.75 19.05
CA VAL A 67 11.60 -10.59 18.26
C VAL A 67 12.33 -9.67 17.28
N VAL A 68 13.52 -9.19 17.66
CA VAL A 68 14.41 -8.43 16.78
C VAL A 68 15.66 -9.25 16.53
N ASP A 69 16.06 -9.30 15.26
CA ASP A 69 17.25 -9.96 14.72
C ASP A 69 18.47 -9.83 15.65
N GLU A 70 18.90 -10.96 16.22
CA GLU A 70 19.96 -11.04 17.23
C GLU A 70 21.28 -10.39 16.80
N ARG A 71 21.51 -10.24 15.49
CA ARG A 71 22.72 -9.59 14.95
C ARG A 71 22.84 -8.11 15.32
N ARG A 72 21.72 -7.38 15.39
CA ARG A 72 21.72 -5.94 15.75
C ARG A 72 21.83 -5.73 17.26
N LEU A 73 21.28 -6.65 18.07
CA LEU A 73 21.37 -6.62 19.53
C LEU A 73 22.80 -6.89 20.04
N ARG A 74 23.53 -7.87 19.47
CA ARG A 74 24.91 -8.20 19.88
C ARG A 74 25.93 -7.10 19.54
N LEU A 75 25.62 -6.24 18.57
CA LEU A 75 26.42 -5.07 18.20
C LEU A 75 26.23 -3.91 19.19
N LEU A 76 25.02 -3.76 19.73
CA LEU A 76 24.66 -2.73 20.72
C LEU A 76 25.11 -3.10 22.16
N GLU A 77 25.07 -4.38 22.53
CA GLU A 77 25.45 -4.87 23.88
C GLU A 77 26.96 -4.77 24.19
N ARG A 78 27.83 -4.71 23.17
CA ARG A 78 29.29 -4.64 23.38
C ARG A 78 29.80 -3.28 23.83
N HIS A 79 28.99 -2.23 23.79
CA HIS A 79 29.54 -0.87 23.78
C HIS A 79 29.16 0.06 24.93
N LEU A 80 28.12 -0.17 25.76
CA LEU A 80 27.72 0.88 26.73
C LEU A 80 27.06 0.38 28.04
N PRO A 81 27.62 0.72 29.23
CA PRO A 81 26.92 0.69 30.51
C PRO A 81 26.16 1.99 30.79
N LEU A 82 25.12 1.89 31.64
CA LEU A 82 23.90 2.71 31.64
C LEU A 82 23.76 3.62 32.90
N GLY A 83 23.55 4.94 32.76
CA GLY A 83 22.91 5.81 33.78
C GLY A 83 22.63 7.31 33.47
N VAL A 84 21.36 7.73 33.71
CA VAL A 84 20.81 9.09 34.06
C VAL A 84 20.36 10.07 32.94
N ALA A 85 19.29 10.80 33.27
CA ALA A 85 18.40 11.63 32.47
C ALA A 85 18.57 13.16 32.69
N ALA A 86 18.00 13.91 31.73
CA ALA A 86 17.44 15.27 31.81
C ALA A 86 18.38 16.45 32.11
N ALA A 87 18.73 17.19 31.04
CA ALA A 87 18.92 18.64 31.08
C ALA A 87 18.58 19.24 29.70
N SER A 88 17.97 20.43 29.69
CA SER A 88 17.74 21.19 28.46
C SER A 88 19.09 21.73 27.92
N PRO A 89 19.41 21.54 26.63
CA PRO A 89 20.67 21.98 26.02
C PRO A 89 20.96 23.49 26.15
N ALA A 90 19.92 24.32 26.30
CA ALA A 90 20.07 25.76 26.51
C ALA A 90 20.85 26.11 27.80
N ALA A 91 20.77 25.25 28.82
CA ALA A 91 21.54 25.42 30.06
C ALA A 91 23.01 24.98 29.91
N LEU A 92 23.31 24.06 28.99
CA LEU A 92 24.68 23.62 28.69
C LEU A 92 25.41 24.61 27.77
N ALA A 93 24.69 25.26 26.84
CA ALA A 93 25.24 26.28 25.97
C ALA A 93 25.56 27.60 26.69
N ALA A 94 24.74 27.99 27.69
CA ALA A 94 24.95 29.23 28.45
C ALA A 94 26.21 29.20 29.35
N GLY A 95 26.73 28.02 29.68
CA GLY A 95 27.99 27.85 30.42
C GLY A 95 29.26 27.94 29.57
N ALA A 96 29.13 27.95 28.23
CA ALA A 96 30.25 28.00 27.29
C ALA A 96 30.62 29.42 26.84
N GLY A 97 30.29 30.42 27.67
CA GLY A 97 30.74 31.80 27.46
C GLY A 97 32.25 31.94 27.71
N ALA A 98 32.94 32.47 26.70
CA ALA A 98 34.34 32.90 26.67
C ALA A 98 35.42 31.83 26.41
N SER A 99 35.68 31.58 25.12
CA SER A 99 37.01 31.75 24.49
C SER A 99 36.90 31.45 23.00
N GLY A 100 37.22 32.44 22.17
CA GLY A 100 37.21 32.28 20.71
C GLY A 100 38.43 31.48 20.23
N GLN A 101 38.18 30.44 19.44
CA GLN A 101 38.85 30.09 18.18
C GLN A 101 38.28 28.77 17.61
N ASP A 102 37.90 28.83 16.33
CA ASP A 102 37.66 27.75 15.36
C ASP A 102 36.67 26.61 15.67
N THR A 103 35.39 26.93 15.86
CA THR A 103 34.33 25.99 15.46
C THR A 103 34.19 25.98 13.94
N THR A 104 34.70 24.93 13.28
CA THR A 104 34.52 24.78 11.83
C THR A 104 33.04 24.63 11.50
N PRO A 105 32.54 25.20 10.38
CA PRO A 105 31.14 25.05 9.96
C PRO A 105 30.69 23.59 9.84
N GLU A 106 31.61 22.67 9.56
CA GLU A 106 31.34 21.24 9.49
C GLU A 106 31.14 20.59 10.87
N ALA A 107 31.93 20.97 11.88
CA ALA A 107 31.73 20.48 13.25
C ALA A 107 30.40 20.97 13.82
N LEU A 108 30.02 22.22 13.56
CA LEU A 108 28.73 22.78 13.98
C LEU A 108 27.56 22.03 13.33
N ARG A 109 27.64 21.72 12.03
CA ARG A 109 26.64 20.91 11.31
C ARG A 109 26.50 19.51 11.91
N ARG A 110 27.62 18.82 12.17
CA ARG A 110 27.59 17.47 12.78
C ARG A 110 26.94 17.47 14.16
N VAL A 111 27.21 18.49 15.00
CA VAL A 111 26.56 18.63 16.31
C VAL A 111 25.05 18.82 16.14
N GLN A 112 24.62 19.70 15.23
CA GLN A 112 23.20 19.92 14.94
C GLN A 112 22.50 18.67 14.40
N ASP A 113 23.19 17.86 13.60
CA ASP A 113 22.66 16.59 13.09
C ASP A 113 22.47 15.57 14.22
N LEU A 114 23.45 15.47 15.13
CA LEU A 114 23.37 14.60 16.30
C LEU A 114 22.28 15.03 17.28
N GLU A 115 22.10 16.33 17.48
CA GLU A 115 21.00 16.88 18.29
C GLU A 115 19.64 16.52 17.68
N ARG A 116 19.49 16.60 16.36
CA ARG A 116 18.29 16.16 15.65
C ARG A 116 18.03 14.67 15.81
N GLU A 117 19.05 13.82 15.68
CA GLU A 117 18.93 12.37 15.91
C GLU A 117 18.52 12.02 17.35
N LEU A 118 19.12 12.69 18.33
CA LEU A 118 18.77 12.49 19.73
C LEU A 118 17.33 12.92 20.01
N ALA A 119 16.90 14.07 19.48
CA ALA A 119 15.54 14.56 19.63
C ALA A 119 14.51 13.58 19.05
N VAL A 120 14.76 13.03 17.85
CA VAL A 120 13.93 12.00 17.25
C VAL A 120 13.89 10.74 18.12
N SER A 121 15.04 10.27 18.59
CA SER A 121 15.11 9.07 19.43
C SER A 121 14.33 9.23 20.73
N LEU A 122 14.45 10.38 21.39
CA LEU A 122 13.68 10.71 22.59
C LEU A 122 12.18 10.85 22.31
N ALA A 123 11.80 11.38 21.14
CA ALA A 123 10.41 11.51 20.73
C ALA A 123 9.74 10.16 20.47
N LEU A 124 10.44 9.25 19.79
CA LEU A 124 9.96 7.89 19.57
C LEU A 124 9.80 7.12 20.89
N LEU A 125 10.68 7.37 21.87
CA LEU A 125 10.53 6.84 23.22
C LEU A 125 9.33 7.45 23.94
N ASP A 126 9.13 8.76 23.83
CA ASP A 126 7.99 9.46 24.42
C ASP A 126 6.65 8.90 23.91
N LEU A 127 6.53 8.67 22.59
CA LEU A 127 5.37 8.02 21.99
C LEU A 127 5.06 6.65 22.62
N ARG A 128 6.11 5.92 23.00
CA ARG A 128 6.02 4.55 23.52
C ARG A 128 5.94 4.47 25.05
N ARG A 129 5.89 5.60 25.78
CA ARG A 129 5.81 5.60 27.25
C ARG A 129 4.44 5.12 27.75
N PRO A 130 4.39 4.00 28.50
CA PRO A 130 3.20 3.64 29.24
C PRO A 130 3.00 4.62 30.41
N GLY A 131 1.76 5.00 30.62
CA GLY A 131 1.25 5.64 31.82
C GLY A 131 1.07 4.63 32.95
N SER A 132 0.88 5.14 34.17
CA SER A 132 0.81 4.34 35.41
C SER A 132 -0.25 3.24 35.38
N ASP A 133 -1.31 3.43 34.58
CA ASP A 133 -2.50 2.58 34.58
C ASP A 133 -2.59 1.71 33.31
N GLY A 134 -1.49 1.57 32.56
CA GLY A 134 -1.46 0.93 31.24
C GLY A 134 -2.01 1.80 30.10
N ARG A 135 -2.43 3.04 30.39
CA ARG A 135 -2.81 4.08 29.41
C ARG A 135 -1.58 4.82 28.89
N VAL A 136 -1.72 5.74 27.94
CA VAL A 136 -0.62 6.59 27.46
C VAL A 136 -0.20 7.57 28.55
N GLY A 137 1.08 7.62 28.95
CA GLY A 137 1.59 8.53 29.99
C GLY A 137 1.66 10.00 29.52
N ALA A 138 1.79 10.96 30.44
CA ALA A 138 1.92 12.39 30.08
C ALA A 138 3.12 12.64 29.14
N PRO A 139 3.06 13.64 28.24
CA PRO A 139 4.16 13.95 27.33
C PRO A 139 5.39 14.40 28.13
N ALA A 140 6.55 13.80 27.87
CA ALA A 140 7.78 14.09 28.60
C ALA A 140 8.71 15.06 27.87
N LEU A 141 8.46 15.31 26.58
CA LEU A 141 9.16 16.32 25.80
C LEU A 141 8.46 17.68 25.91
N SER A 142 9.24 18.77 25.76
CA SER A 142 8.66 20.08 25.54
C SER A 142 8.01 20.15 24.15
N ARG A 143 7.07 21.07 23.96
CA ARG A 143 6.39 21.25 22.66
C ARG A 143 7.37 21.66 21.56
N GLU A 144 8.40 22.45 21.88
CA GLU A 144 9.45 22.85 20.94
C GLU A 144 10.29 21.66 20.49
N ALA A 145 10.72 20.83 21.45
CA ALA A 145 11.49 19.61 21.16
C ALA A 145 10.67 18.62 20.32
N ALA A 146 9.39 18.44 20.66
CA ALA A 146 8.47 17.59 19.90
C ALA A 146 8.19 18.15 18.49
N SER A 147 8.08 19.47 18.34
CA SER A 147 7.92 20.11 17.02
C SER A 147 9.14 19.89 16.14
N SER A 148 10.35 20.13 16.67
CA SER A 148 11.61 19.89 15.94
C SER A 148 11.76 18.41 15.52
N ALA A 149 11.43 17.48 16.41
CA ALA A 149 11.45 16.06 16.11
C ALA A 149 10.39 15.68 15.05
N ALA A 150 9.18 16.22 15.12
CA ALA A 150 8.14 15.99 14.11
C ALA A 150 8.57 16.46 12.72
N LEU A 151 9.20 17.64 12.61
CA LEU A 151 9.73 18.15 11.36
C LEU A 151 10.84 17.24 10.80
N THR A 152 11.75 16.80 11.66
CA THR A 152 12.83 15.88 11.27
C THR A 152 12.29 14.52 10.78
N LEU A 153 11.24 13.99 11.42
CA LEU A 153 10.56 12.76 10.98
C LEU A 153 9.89 12.96 9.61
N LEU A 154 9.28 14.12 9.36
CA LEU A 154 8.69 14.42 8.05
C LEU A 154 9.72 14.51 6.94
N GLU A 155 10.90 15.07 7.21
CA GLU A 155 12.03 15.11 6.26
C GLU A 155 12.50 13.69 5.87
N ARG A 156 12.39 12.72 6.78
CA ARG A 156 12.72 11.30 6.54
C ARG A 156 11.60 10.51 5.87
N GLY A 157 10.39 11.06 5.82
CA GLY A 157 9.20 10.36 5.35
C GLY A 157 8.50 9.49 6.41
N ASP A 158 8.88 9.62 7.68
CA ASP A 158 8.31 8.91 8.84
C ASP A 158 6.98 9.56 9.29
N VAL A 159 6.02 9.62 8.36
CA VAL A 159 4.79 10.41 8.49
C VAL A 159 3.90 9.95 9.65
N LEU A 160 3.83 8.64 9.93
CA LEU A 160 2.96 8.09 10.97
C LEU A 160 3.45 8.45 12.38
N ASP A 161 4.76 8.32 12.61
CA ASP A 161 5.38 8.73 13.87
C ASP A 161 5.30 10.25 14.07
N ALA A 162 5.49 11.02 12.99
CA ALA A 162 5.31 12.48 13.04
C ALA A 162 3.87 12.86 13.43
N ASP A 163 2.85 12.22 12.85
CA ASP A 163 1.45 12.52 13.21
C ASP A 163 1.11 12.12 14.65
N ASP A 164 1.58 10.97 15.13
CA ASP A 164 1.38 10.56 16.53
C ASP A 164 2.02 11.57 17.49
N LEU A 165 3.21 12.07 17.15
CA LEU A 165 3.90 13.06 17.98
C LEU A 165 3.15 14.40 17.99
N VAL A 166 2.65 14.82 16.84
CA VAL A 166 1.83 16.03 16.70
C VAL A 166 0.53 15.91 17.47
N ALA A 167 -0.12 14.75 17.44
CA ALA A 167 -1.34 14.48 18.20
C ALA A 167 -1.07 14.48 19.71
N ARG A 168 0.00 13.82 20.15
CA ARG A 168 0.38 13.71 21.58
C ARG A 168 0.73 15.05 22.22
N HIS A 169 1.39 15.93 21.48
CA HIS A 169 1.86 17.25 21.96
C HIS A 169 0.97 18.42 21.52
N HIS A 170 -0.17 18.11 20.89
CA HIS A 170 -1.13 19.09 20.37
C HIS A 170 -0.47 20.15 19.47
N LEU A 171 0.42 19.75 18.57
CA LEU A 171 1.25 20.68 17.77
C LEU A 171 0.60 21.14 16.46
N GLY A 172 -0.61 20.66 16.14
CA GLY A 172 -1.20 20.82 14.80
C GLY A 172 -1.25 22.27 14.30
N GLU A 173 -1.65 23.20 15.17
CA GLU A 173 -1.74 24.63 14.85
C GLU A 173 -0.44 25.41 15.00
N ASP A 174 0.59 24.81 15.61
CA ASP A 174 1.91 25.44 15.80
C ASP A 174 2.90 25.03 14.70
N LEU A 175 2.57 23.98 13.94
CA LEU A 175 3.41 23.53 12.83
C LEU A 175 3.40 24.52 11.65
N PRO A 176 4.53 24.69 10.95
CA PRO A 176 4.59 25.40 9.69
C PRO A 176 3.59 24.84 8.67
N LEU A 177 3.01 25.71 7.83
CA LEU A 177 2.02 25.32 6.82
C LEU A 177 2.54 24.20 5.88
N ALA A 178 3.83 24.22 5.53
CA ALA A 178 4.46 23.17 4.73
C ALA A 178 4.43 21.79 5.42
N ALA A 179 4.63 21.74 6.74
CA ALA A 179 4.57 20.51 7.52
C ALA A 179 3.13 19.97 7.59
N ARG A 180 2.13 20.83 7.82
CA ARG A 180 0.70 20.45 7.78
C ARG A 180 0.31 19.84 6.45
N ARG A 181 0.71 20.46 5.33
CA ARG A 181 0.48 19.94 3.97
C ARG A 181 1.17 18.60 3.72
N THR A 182 2.36 18.41 4.30
CA THR A 182 3.12 17.15 4.18
C THR A 182 2.46 16.02 4.98
N LEU A 183 2.04 16.30 6.22
CA LEU A 183 1.26 15.37 7.04
C LEU A 183 -0.06 14.99 6.35
N ALA A 184 -0.84 15.98 5.89
CA ALA A 184 -2.12 15.76 5.23
C ALA A 184 -1.99 14.82 4.02
N ARG A 185 -1.04 15.10 3.12
CA ARG A 185 -0.81 14.27 1.92
C ARG A 185 -0.21 12.91 2.25
N GLY A 186 0.75 12.86 3.17
CA GLY A 186 1.46 11.63 3.55
C GLY A 186 0.56 10.63 4.27
N LEU A 187 -0.33 11.09 5.16
CA LEU A 187 -1.32 10.26 5.84
C LEU A 187 -2.37 9.74 4.86
N ARG A 188 -2.90 10.61 3.98
CA ARG A 188 -3.85 10.21 2.93
C ARG A 188 -3.24 9.16 2.00
N ALA A 189 -1.99 9.31 1.59
CA ALA A 189 -1.29 8.35 0.72
C ALA A 189 -1.10 6.97 1.39
N ARG A 190 -1.10 6.93 2.72
CA ARG A 190 -1.03 5.70 3.53
C ARG A 190 -2.43 5.19 3.94
N GLY A 191 -3.50 5.82 3.45
CA GLY A 191 -4.87 5.42 3.72
C GLY A 191 -5.44 5.86 5.07
N PHE A 192 -4.73 6.71 5.81
CA PHE A 192 -5.17 7.26 7.10
C PHE A 192 -6.00 8.54 6.91
N HIS A 193 -7.20 8.41 6.37
CA HIS A 193 -8.00 9.54 5.87
C HIS A 193 -8.49 10.47 6.98
N GLU A 194 -8.93 9.93 8.12
CA GLU A 194 -9.45 10.75 9.22
C GLU A 194 -8.33 11.60 9.85
N ARG A 195 -7.17 10.98 10.06
CA ARG A 195 -5.95 11.64 10.54
C ARG A 195 -5.50 12.72 9.55
N ALA A 196 -5.49 12.40 8.26
CA ALA A 196 -5.17 13.35 7.19
C ALA A 196 -6.13 14.56 7.19
N MET A 197 -7.43 14.34 7.45
CA MET A 197 -8.41 15.43 7.42
C MET A 197 -8.19 16.50 8.49
N ARG A 198 -7.66 16.13 9.66
CA ARG A 198 -7.26 17.10 10.69
C ARG A 198 -6.25 18.11 10.13
N HIS A 199 -5.27 17.61 9.37
CA HIS A 199 -4.21 18.44 8.78
C HIS A 199 -4.67 19.22 7.55
N PHE A 200 -5.56 18.66 6.71
CA PHE A 200 -6.17 19.43 5.63
C PHE A 200 -6.98 20.62 6.17
N ARG A 201 -7.77 20.42 7.22
CA ARG A 201 -8.51 21.51 7.88
C ARG A 201 -7.59 22.55 8.49
N SER A 202 -6.56 22.10 9.21
CA SER A 202 -5.57 23.00 9.82
C SER A 202 -4.78 23.79 8.77
N ALA A 203 -4.47 23.19 7.61
CA ALA A 203 -3.81 23.89 6.51
C ALA A 203 -4.75 24.88 5.81
N ALA A 204 -6.02 24.52 5.58
CA ALA A 204 -7.00 25.40 4.95
C ALA A 204 -7.35 26.64 5.80
N ALA A 205 -7.32 26.50 7.14
CA ALA A 205 -7.63 27.59 8.06
C ALA A 205 -6.65 28.79 7.96
N VAL A 206 -5.38 28.54 7.59
CA VAL A 206 -4.32 29.55 7.50
C VAL A 206 -3.67 29.62 6.11
N GLY A 207 -4.21 28.84 5.16
CA GLY A 207 -3.62 28.60 3.86
C GLY A 207 -4.18 29.49 2.76
N THR A 208 -4.04 29.00 1.54
CA THR A 208 -4.50 29.66 0.30
C THR A 208 -5.87 29.15 -0.11
N ALA A 209 -6.51 29.80 -1.09
CA ALA A 209 -7.73 29.31 -1.73
C ALA A 209 -7.59 27.86 -2.23
N ARG A 210 -6.39 27.49 -2.72
CA ARG A 210 -6.08 26.12 -3.13
C ARG A 210 -6.17 25.12 -1.98
N ASP A 211 -5.78 25.50 -0.76
CA ASP A 211 -5.88 24.60 0.40
C ASP A 211 -7.35 24.36 0.80
N VAL A 212 -8.20 25.39 0.69
CA VAL A 212 -9.66 25.28 0.89
C VAL A 212 -10.28 24.37 -0.17
N GLU A 213 -9.91 24.53 -1.44
CA GLU A 213 -10.36 23.66 -2.53
C GLU A 213 -9.93 22.20 -2.31
N GLN A 214 -8.67 21.98 -1.91
CA GLN A 214 -8.18 20.64 -1.59
C GLN A 214 -8.97 20.03 -0.43
N LEU A 215 -9.24 20.80 0.64
CA LEU A 215 -10.07 20.35 1.75
C LEU A 215 -11.46 19.87 1.25
N ALA A 216 -12.16 20.69 0.48
CA ALA A 216 -13.47 20.33 -0.06
C ALA A 216 -13.43 19.05 -0.92
N LEU A 217 -12.41 18.91 -1.78
CA LEU A 217 -12.20 17.71 -2.59
C LEU A 217 -11.94 16.46 -1.74
N ARG A 218 -11.24 16.60 -0.61
CA ARG A 218 -10.94 15.48 0.30
C ARG A 218 -12.13 15.11 1.18
N GLU A 219 -12.96 16.08 1.58
CA GLU A 219 -14.21 15.79 2.28
C GLU A 219 -15.16 14.99 1.38
N ALA A 220 -15.32 15.42 0.12
CA ALA A 220 -16.11 14.67 -0.86
C ALA A 220 -15.58 13.24 -1.08
N GLU A 221 -14.26 13.05 -1.10
CA GLU A 221 -13.62 11.72 -1.17
C GLU A 221 -13.98 10.86 0.05
N VAL A 222 -13.79 11.40 1.26
CA VAL A 222 -14.08 10.69 2.51
C VAL A 222 -15.55 10.28 2.56
N ASP A 223 -16.47 11.12 2.11
CA ASP A 223 -17.89 10.79 2.15
C ASP A 223 -18.26 9.62 1.25
N VAL A 224 -17.64 9.52 0.07
CA VAL A 224 -17.86 8.37 -0.84
C VAL A 224 -17.20 7.11 -0.30
N LEU A 225 -15.94 7.20 0.15
CA LEU A 225 -15.21 6.04 0.68
C LEU A 225 -15.87 5.49 1.95
N ALA A 226 -16.20 6.36 2.91
CA ALA A 226 -16.84 5.99 4.17
C ALA A 226 -18.34 5.67 4.02
N GLY A 227 -18.90 5.75 2.82
CA GLY A 227 -20.32 5.45 2.55
C GLY A 227 -21.32 6.47 3.11
N ARG A 228 -20.86 7.68 3.44
CA ARG A 228 -21.72 8.81 3.89
C ARG A 228 -22.45 9.48 2.72
N PHE A 229 -21.98 9.25 1.49
CA PHE A 229 -22.63 9.68 0.27
C PHE A 229 -22.97 8.47 -0.61
N VAL A 230 -24.23 8.42 -1.05
CA VAL A 230 -24.72 7.52 -2.11
C VAL A 230 -25.54 8.36 -3.09
N PRO A 231 -25.56 8.01 -4.39
CA PRO A 231 -26.33 8.77 -5.37
C PRO A 231 -27.82 8.77 -5.03
N THR A 232 -28.46 9.93 -5.23
CA THR A 232 -29.92 10.06 -5.09
C THR A 232 -30.53 10.26 -6.46
N LEU A 233 -31.44 9.36 -6.82
CA LEU A 233 -32.16 9.39 -8.09
C LEU A 233 -33.66 9.43 -7.81
N ALA A 234 -34.37 10.27 -8.57
CA ALA A 234 -35.83 10.27 -8.52
C ALA A 234 -36.37 8.96 -9.14
N PRO A 235 -37.45 8.37 -8.58
CA PRO A 235 -38.09 7.22 -9.18
C PRO A 235 -38.48 7.48 -10.64
N ARG A 236 -38.31 6.45 -11.47
CA ARG A 236 -38.65 6.45 -12.90
C ARG A 236 -39.30 5.11 -13.23
N THR A 237 -40.36 5.15 -14.02
CA THR A 237 -40.97 3.94 -14.56
C THR A 237 -40.40 3.71 -15.96
N PRO A 238 -39.43 2.79 -16.15
CA PRO A 238 -39.01 2.42 -17.49
C PRO A 238 -40.18 1.79 -18.25
N GLY A 239 -40.14 1.82 -19.58
CA GLY A 239 -40.99 0.95 -20.39
C GLY A 239 -40.69 -0.53 -20.10
N PRO A 240 -41.50 -1.48 -20.59
CA PRO A 240 -41.26 -2.90 -20.39
C PRO A 240 -39.83 -3.29 -20.75
N SER A 241 -39.19 -4.14 -19.95
CA SER A 241 -37.85 -4.67 -20.25
C SER A 241 -37.87 -5.44 -21.57
N VAL A 242 -36.72 -5.49 -22.25
CA VAL A 242 -36.53 -6.35 -23.41
C VAL A 242 -35.99 -7.69 -22.94
N VAL A 243 -36.71 -8.77 -23.27
CA VAL A 243 -36.39 -10.13 -22.83
C VAL A 243 -34.99 -10.53 -23.30
N GLY A 244 -34.20 -11.10 -22.38
CA GLY A 244 -32.82 -11.53 -22.60
C GLY A 244 -31.80 -10.40 -22.51
N ARG A 245 -32.21 -9.15 -22.27
CA ARG A 245 -31.28 -8.01 -22.30
C ARG A 245 -30.59 -7.78 -20.96
N VAL A 246 -29.27 -7.81 -20.98
CA VAL A 246 -28.41 -7.63 -19.80
C VAL A 246 -27.62 -6.34 -19.95
N LEU A 247 -27.58 -5.47 -18.94
CA LEU A 247 -26.71 -4.30 -18.94
C LEU A 247 -25.58 -4.47 -17.92
N HIS A 248 -24.38 -4.76 -18.40
CA HIS A 248 -23.18 -4.79 -17.58
C HIS A 248 -22.76 -3.39 -17.17
N VAL A 249 -22.37 -3.19 -15.91
CA VAL A 249 -21.93 -1.89 -15.38
C VAL A 249 -20.46 -2.00 -14.97
N VAL A 250 -19.59 -1.26 -15.67
CA VAL A 250 -18.13 -1.39 -15.51
C VAL A 250 -17.40 -0.04 -15.41
N GLY A 251 -16.32 -0.03 -14.62
CA GLY A 251 -15.42 1.13 -14.48
C GLY A 251 -14.23 1.13 -15.44
N ARG A 252 -14.04 0.06 -16.22
CA ARG A 252 -13.04 -0.06 -17.28
C ARG A 252 -13.56 -0.95 -18.39
N ALA A 253 -13.16 -0.68 -19.62
CA ALA A 253 -13.61 -1.42 -20.81
C ALA A 253 -12.52 -1.47 -21.88
N VAL A 254 -12.68 -2.42 -22.80
CA VAL A 254 -11.97 -2.43 -24.09
C VAL A 254 -12.50 -1.32 -25.01
N PRO A 255 -11.70 -0.81 -25.97
CA PRO A 255 -10.29 -1.16 -26.23
C PRO A 255 -9.28 -0.43 -25.32
N ASP A 256 -9.70 0.65 -24.64
CA ASP A 256 -8.80 1.55 -23.89
C ASP A 256 -8.02 0.84 -22.78
N THR A 257 -8.65 -0.09 -22.07
CA THR A 257 -7.98 -0.91 -21.06
C THR A 257 -8.11 -2.39 -21.39
N GLN A 258 -6.98 -3.07 -21.54
CA GLN A 258 -6.89 -4.53 -21.59
C GLN A 258 -6.31 -5.04 -20.28
N SER A 259 -7.17 -5.64 -19.46
CA SER A 259 -6.83 -6.33 -18.21
C SER A 259 -7.72 -7.56 -18.05
N GLY A 260 -7.40 -8.44 -17.08
CA GLY A 260 -8.25 -9.60 -16.80
C GLY A 260 -9.72 -9.25 -16.52
N TYR A 261 -10.00 -8.05 -15.99
CA TYR A 261 -11.36 -7.57 -15.77
C TYR A 261 -12.10 -7.22 -17.06
N THR A 262 -11.45 -6.49 -17.97
CA THR A 262 -12.09 -6.04 -19.20
C THR A 262 -12.25 -7.18 -20.21
N LEU A 263 -11.26 -8.06 -20.30
CA LEU A 263 -11.33 -9.27 -21.11
C LEU A 263 -12.43 -10.23 -20.61
N ARG A 264 -12.62 -10.34 -19.29
CA ARG A 264 -13.70 -11.14 -18.71
C ARG A 264 -15.06 -10.55 -19.00
N THR A 265 -15.24 -9.24 -18.85
CA THR A 265 -16.49 -8.57 -19.26
C THR A 265 -16.83 -8.90 -20.72
N GLN A 266 -15.87 -8.75 -21.62
CA GLN A 266 -16.09 -9.04 -23.05
C GLN A 266 -16.41 -10.52 -23.29
N SER A 267 -15.66 -11.43 -22.68
CA SER A 267 -15.87 -12.87 -22.86
C SER A 267 -17.21 -13.34 -22.30
N THR A 268 -17.60 -12.83 -21.13
CA THR A 268 -18.92 -13.12 -20.52
C THR A 268 -20.06 -12.58 -21.39
N ALA A 269 -19.96 -11.33 -21.87
CA ALA A 269 -20.96 -10.76 -22.75
C ALA A 269 -21.09 -11.58 -24.05
N ARG A 270 -19.98 -11.94 -24.69
CA ARG A 270 -20.02 -12.80 -25.89
C ARG A 270 -20.65 -14.16 -25.64
N ALA A 271 -20.30 -14.82 -24.53
CA ALA A 271 -20.91 -16.11 -24.17
C ALA A 271 -22.42 -15.97 -23.90
N GLN A 272 -22.88 -14.85 -23.36
CA GLN A 272 -24.31 -14.54 -23.21
C GLN A 272 -24.99 -14.34 -24.57
N ALA A 273 -24.37 -13.60 -25.49
CA ALA A 273 -24.88 -13.43 -26.86
C ALA A 273 -25.00 -14.77 -27.59
N GLU A 274 -23.98 -15.64 -27.48
CA GLU A 274 -23.99 -17.01 -28.02
C GLU A 274 -25.09 -17.88 -27.40
N ALA A 275 -25.45 -17.62 -26.14
CA ALA A 275 -26.58 -18.26 -25.46
C ALA A 275 -27.95 -17.65 -25.79
N GLY A 276 -28.03 -16.68 -26.71
CA GLY A 276 -29.27 -16.04 -27.16
C GLY A 276 -29.74 -14.85 -26.30
N MET A 277 -28.89 -14.32 -25.42
CA MET A 277 -29.15 -13.08 -24.68
C MET A 277 -28.69 -11.86 -25.49
N GLU A 278 -29.07 -10.66 -25.05
CA GLU A 278 -28.66 -9.39 -25.67
C GLU A 278 -27.82 -8.56 -24.67
N PRO A 279 -26.50 -8.78 -24.60
CA PRO A 279 -25.64 -8.07 -23.67
C PRO A 279 -25.33 -6.64 -24.15
N HIS A 280 -25.41 -5.71 -23.22
CA HIS A 280 -24.91 -4.34 -23.36
C HIS A 280 -23.91 -4.03 -22.24
N VAL A 281 -23.01 -3.08 -22.48
CA VAL A 281 -22.03 -2.67 -21.48
C VAL A 281 -22.08 -1.16 -21.27
N PHE A 282 -22.41 -0.69 -20.07
CA PHE A 282 -22.25 0.69 -19.66
C PHE A 282 -20.86 0.91 -19.06
N VAL A 283 -20.17 1.96 -19.54
CA VAL A 283 -18.86 2.38 -19.04
C VAL A 283 -18.99 3.70 -18.29
N GLN A 284 -18.39 3.77 -17.10
CA GLN A 284 -18.37 4.98 -16.28
C GLN A 284 -17.79 6.22 -17.01
N LEU A 285 -18.29 7.39 -16.62
CA LEU A 285 -17.85 8.70 -17.11
C LEU A 285 -16.37 8.97 -16.79
N GLY A 286 -15.69 9.64 -17.72
CA GLY A 286 -14.31 10.08 -17.54
C GLY A 286 -13.27 8.96 -17.60
N ILE A 287 -13.65 7.76 -18.03
CA ILE A 287 -12.75 6.61 -18.26
C ILE A 287 -12.37 6.50 -19.73
N THR A 288 -13.36 6.63 -20.61
CA THR A 288 -13.21 6.46 -22.06
C THR A 288 -12.49 7.65 -22.68
N ARG A 289 -11.52 7.39 -23.56
CA ARG A 289 -10.85 8.44 -24.33
C ARG A 289 -11.81 9.08 -25.33
N ALA A 290 -11.64 10.38 -25.58
CA ALA A 290 -12.50 11.14 -26.50
C ALA A 290 -12.50 10.61 -27.96
N THR A 291 -11.52 9.79 -28.33
CA THR A 291 -11.41 9.17 -29.66
C THR A 291 -12.32 7.95 -29.84
N VAL A 292 -12.86 7.39 -28.76
CA VAL A 292 -13.72 6.20 -28.82
C VAL A 292 -15.18 6.63 -28.96
N PRO A 293 -15.98 5.99 -29.83
CA PRO A 293 -17.40 6.30 -29.99
C PRO A 293 -18.20 6.17 -28.68
N THR A 294 -19.22 7.03 -28.52
CA THR A 294 -20.12 7.02 -27.36
C THR A 294 -21.05 5.81 -27.34
N VAL A 295 -21.31 5.21 -28.51
CA VAL A 295 -21.89 3.88 -28.65
C VAL A 295 -21.04 3.14 -29.68
N ASP A 296 -20.61 1.93 -29.33
CA ASP A 296 -19.70 1.14 -30.17
C ASP A 296 -20.09 -0.34 -30.12
N ASP A 297 -19.94 -1.03 -31.24
CA ASP A 297 -20.05 -2.49 -31.31
C ASP A 297 -18.64 -3.08 -31.20
N VAL A 298 -18.40 -3.84 -30.15
CA VAL A 298 -17.13 -4.55 -29.95
C VAL A 298 -17.41 -6.04 -30.00
N ASP A 299 -17.06 -6.66 -31.13
CA ASP A 299 -17.27 -8.10 -31.41
C ASP A 299 -18.70 -8.59 -31.13
N GLY A 300 -19.72 -7.83 -31.55
CA GLY A 300 -21.14 -8.16 -31.37
C GLY A 300 -21.71 -7.78 -30.01
N VAL A 301 -20.98 -7.01 -29.20
CA VAL A 301 -21.43 -6.49 -27.91
C VAL A 301 -21.54 -4.97 -27.97
N LEU A 302 -22.73 -4.44 -27.65
CA LEU A 302 -22.97 -2.99 -27.69
C LEU A 302 -22.53 -2.30 -26.39
N TYR A 303 -21.53 -1.42 -26.51
CA TYR A 303 -21.02 -0.60 -25.41
C TYR A 303 -21.62 0.81 -25.45
N HIS A 304 -22.00 1.32 -24.28
CA HIS A 304 -22.48 2.68 -24.02
C HIS A 304 -21.42 3.42 -23.20
N ARG A 305 -20.80 4.44 -23.80
CA ARG A 305 -19.69 5.22 -23.25
C ARG A 305 -20.05 6.71 -23.20
N PRO A 306 -20.92 7.13 -22.27
CA PRO A 306 -21.28 8.53 -22.15
C PRO A 306 -20.06 9.41 -21.84
N VAL A 307 -20.10 10.64 -22.34
CA VAL A 307 -19.05 11.65 -22.13
C VAL A 307 -19.32 12.40 -20.83
N GLY A 308 -18.30 12.57 -20.00
CA GLY A 308 -18.41 13.31 -18.74
C GLY A 308 -17.06 13.48 -18.06
N GLY A 309 -17.07 14.16 -16.92
CA GLY A 309 -15.88 14.39 -16.10
C GLY A 309 -15.34 13.11 -15.47
N SER A 310 -14.05 13.10 -15.15
CA SER A 310 -13.45 12.07 -14.30
C SER A 310 -13.57 12.45 -12.82
N VAL A 311 -13.38 11.47 -11.94
CA VAL A 311 -13.30 11.71 -10.49
C VAL A 311 -12.25 12.77 -10.11
N PHE A 312 -11.20 12.92 -10.92
CA PHE A 312 -10.13 13.90 -10.70
C PHE A 312 -10.51 15.31 -11.14
N THR A 313 -11.47 15.46 -12.06
CA THR A 313 -11.88 16.77 -12.59
C THR A 313 -13.09 17.33 -11.87
N VAL A 314 -14.07 16.49 -11.49
CA VAL A 314 -15.31 16.97 -10.84
C VAL A 314 -15.41 16.59 -9.35
N GLY A 315 -14.54 15.72 -8.85
CA GLY A 315 -14.55 15.26 -7.46
C GLY A 315 -15.50 14.08 -7.21
N HIS A 316 -15.30 13.38 -6.08
CA HIS A 316 -15.92 12.06 -5.83
C HIS A 316 -17.45 12.08 -5.74
N ARG A 317 -18.04 13.05 -5.03
CA ARG A 317 -19.51 13.13 -4.88
C ARG A 317 -20.20 13.43 -6.20
N ALA A 318 -19.76 14.48 -6.89
CA ALA A 318 -20.32 14.88 -8.19
C ALA A 318 -20.14 13.77 -9.23
N TRP A 319 -18.93 13.21 -9.33
CA TRP A 319 -18.66 12.12 -10.26
C TRP A 319 -19.55 10.88 -10.02
N LEU A 320 -19.77 10.49 -8.76
CA LEU A 320 -20.63 9.35 -8.45
C LEU A 320 -22.11 9.64 -8.78
N GLN A 321 -22.57 10.88 -8.55
CA GLN A 321 -23.93 11.31 -8.89
C GLN A 321 -24.13 11.36 -10.41
N GLU A 322 -23.23 12.02 -11.15
CA GLU A 322 -23.27 12.13 -12.62
C GLU A 322 -23.24 10.75 -13.29
N ASN A 323 -22.44 9.81 -12.76
CA ASN A 323 -22.43 8.43 -13.27
C ASN A 323 -23.76 7.71 -13.04
N ALA A 324 -24.43 7.96 -11.91
CA ALA A 324 -25.71 7.34 -11.61
C ALA A 324 -26.81 7.89 -12.55
N GLU A 325 -26.76 9.18 -12.86
CA GLU A 325 -27.65 9.83 -13.82
C GLU A 325 -27.42 9.31 -15.24
N ALA A 326 -26.16 9.22 -15.70
CA ALA A 326 -25.82 8.67 -17.01
C ALA A 326 -26.20 7.18 -17.15
N LEU A 327 -26.04 6.39 -16.08
CA LEU A 327 -26.48 5.00 -16.05
C LEU A 327 -28.02 4.93 -16.11
N LEU A 328 -28.73 5.78 -15.36
CA LEU A 328 -30.19 5.86 -15.41
C LEU A 328 -30.71 6.16 -16.83
N GLU A 329 -30.14 7.15 -17.52
CA GLU A 329 -30.49 7.45 -18.91
C GLU A 329 -30.26 6.27 -19.84
N THR A 330 -29.16 5.54 -19.64
CA THR A 330 -28.85 4.34 -20.40
C THR A 330 -29.86 3.24 -20.11
N VAL A 331 -30.25 3.02 -18.86
CA VAL A 331 -31.28 2.04 -18.48
C VAL A 331 -32.65 2.37 -19.08
N LEU A 332 -33.05 3.64 -19.10
CA LEU A 332 -34.32 4.05 -19.70
C LEU A 332 -34.36 3.80 -21.22
N ARG A 333 -33.22 3.95 -21.91
CA ARG A 333 -33.08 3.68 -23.35
C ARG A 333 -32.96 2.19 -23.66
N VAL A 334 -32.09 1.50 -22.94
CA VAL A 334 -31.73 0.10 -23.16
C VAL A 334 -32.82 -0.84 -22.63
N ARG A 335 -33.54 -0.48 -21.56
CA ARG A 335 -34.59 -1.32 -20.94
C ARG A 335 -34.12 -2.76 -20.65
N PRO A 336 -32.99 -2.96 -19.94
CA PRO A 336 -32.50 -4.29 -19.60
C PRO A 336 -33.43 -5.01 -18.61
N GLU A 337 -33.41 -6.34 -18.60
CA GLU A 337 -34.03 -7.15 -17.54
C GLU A 337 -33.21 -7.16 -16.26
N VAL A 338 -31.89 -6.95 -16.36
CA VAL A 338 -30.98 -7.01 -15.22
C VAL A 338 -29.78 -6.08 -15.42
N LEU A 339 -29.37 -5.43 -14.33
CA LEU A 339 -28.09 -4.71 -14.22
C LEU A 339 -27.05 -5.67 -13.65
N HIS A 340 -25.98 -5.92 -14.40
CA HIS A 340 -24.91 -6.81 -13.97
C HIS A 340 -23.67 -5.98 -13.63
N ALA A 341 -23.54 -5.59 -12.37
CA ALA A 341 -22.42 -4.79 -11.89
C ALA A 341 -21.20 -5.67 -11.62
N HIS A 342 -20.02 -5.26 -12.10
CA HIS A 342 -18.78 -5.99 -11.87
C HIS A 342 -17.91 -5.23 -10.87
N SER A 343 -17.06 -5.92 -10.09
CA SER A 343 -16.15 -5.23 -9.13
C SER A 343 -15.37 -4.05 -9.76
N ASP A 344 -15.14 -2.97 -9.02
CA ASP A 344 -15.34 -2.82 -7.56
C ASP A 344 -16.74 -2.31 -7.14
N TYR A 345 -16.91 -2.12 -5.82
CA TYR A 345 -18.15 -1.66 -5.18
C TYR A 345 -18.76 -0.41 -5.82
N VAL A 346 -17.99 0.43 -6.51
CA VAL A 346 -18.52 1.66 -7.14
C VAL A 346 -19.56 1.29 -8.19
N ASN A 347 -19.31 0.27 -9.02
CA ASN A 347 -20.28 -0.18 -10.02
C ASN A 347 -21.56 -0.71 -9.38
N ALA A 348 -21.44 -1.45 -8.27
CA ALA A 348 -22.58 -1.96 -7.53
C ALA A 348 -23.41 -0.82 -6.93
N VAL A 349 -22.76 0.21 -6.36
CA VAL A 349 -23.45 1.37 -5.78
C VAL A 349 -24.23 2.14 -6.84
N LEU A 350 -23.64 2.33 -8.02
CA LEU A 350 -24.32 2.93 -9.17
C LEU A 350 -25.51 2.07 -9.61
N ALA A 351 -25.30 0.77 -9.82
CA ALA A 351 -26.33 -0.16 -10.26
C ALA A 351 -27.48 -0.27 -9.23
N THR A 352 -27.19 -0.36 -7.94
CA THR A 352 -28.21 -0.40 -6.87
C THR A 352 -29.01 0.90 -6.80
N ALA A 353 -28.37 2.08 -6.96
CA ALA A 353 -29.09 3.35 -7.00
C ALA A 353 -30.07 3.40 -8.19
N VAL A 354 -29.63 2.98 -9.37
CA VAL A 354 -30.47 2.95 -10.58
C VAL A 354 -31.52 1.86 -10.53
N GLY A 355 -31.18 0.67 -10.03
CA GLY A 355 -32.10 -0.45 -9.83
C GLY A 355 -33.25 -0.06 -8.91
N ARG A 356 -32.96 0.60 -7.78
CA ARG A 356 -34.00 1.15 -6.89
C ARG A 356 -34.87 2.21 -7.57
N ALA A 357 -34.28 3.08 -8.38
CA ALA A 357 -35.01 4.13 -9.08
C ALA A 357 -35.93 3.58 -10.18
N THR A 358 -35.60 2.43 -10.78
CA THR A 358 -36.27 1.88 -11.97
C THR A 358 -37.03 0.58 -11.74
N GLY A 359 -36.81 -0.10 -10.61
CA GLY A 359 -37.26 -1.47 -10.36
C GLY A 359 -36.45 -2.54 -11.10
N THR A 360 -35.33 -2.18 -11.74
CA THR A 360 -34.47 -3.16 -12.46
C THR A 360 -33.64 -3.98 -11.47
N PRO A 361 -33.71 -5.32 -11.47
CA PRO A 361 -32.89 -6.18 -10.64
C PRO A 361 -31.39 -5.98 -10.84
N VAL A 362 -30.60 -6.14 -9.78
CA VAL A 362 -29.15 -5.93 -9.75
C VAL A 362 -28.43 -7.22 -9.33
N VAL A 363 -27.53 -7.67 -10.19
CA VAL A 363 -26.55 -8.72 -9.88
C VAL A 363 -25.19 -8.07 -9.65
N TYR A 364 -24.53 -8.40 -8.54
CA TYR A 364 -23.15 -7.98 -8.29
C TYR A 364 -22.16 -9.15 -8.43
N GLU A 365 -21.25 -9.05 -9.40
CA GLU A 365 -20.17 -10.01 -9.62
C GLU A 365 -18.88 -9.57 -8.90
N ALA A 366 -18.61 -10.21 -7.77
CA ALA A 366 -17.40 -10.02 -6.97
C ALA A 366 -16.20 -10.75 -7.61
N ARG A 367 -15.34 -10.00 -8.30
CA ARG A 367 -14.21 -10.51 -9.09
C ARG A 367 -12.86 -10.51 -8.37
N GLY A 368 -12.78 -9.90 -7.19
CA GLY A 368 -11.59 -9.83 -6.37
C GLY A 368 -11.82 -8.95 -5.12
N PHE A 369 -10.78 -8.83 -4.29
CA PHE A 369 -10.79 -8.02 -3.07
C PHE A 369 -9.88 -6.81 -3.25
N TRP A 370 -10.49 -5.66 -3.56
CA TRP A 370 -9.77 -4.42 -3.89
C TRP A 370 -9.08 -3.81 -2.68
N GLU A 371 -9.61 -4.06 -1.48
CA GLU A 371 -8.97 -3.75 -0.20
C GLU A 371 -7.63 -4.47 -0.04
N GLU A 372 -7.56 -5.77 -0.38
CA GLU A 372 -6.32 -6.57 -0.28
C GLU A 372 -5.31 -6.16 -1.36
N THR A 373 -5.81 -5.89 -2.57
CA THR A 373 -4.99 -5.34 -3.65
C THR A 373 -4.39 -3.98 -3.27
N TRP A 374 -5.20 -3.11 -2.65
CA TRP A 374 -4.74 -1.82 -2.15
C TRP A 374 -3.70 -1.99 -1.05
N LEU A 375 -3.94 -2.86 -0.08
CA LEU A 375 -3.04 -3.08 1.05
C LEU A 375 -1.68 -3.62 0.60
N SER A 376 -1.66 -4.58 -0.32
CA SER A 376 -0.44 -5.11 -0.91
C SER A 376 0.38 -4.01 -1.61
N ARG A 377 -0.27 -3.17 -2.42
CA ARG A 377 0.40 -2.03 -3.09
C ARG A 377 0.88 -0.96 -2.12
N ALA A 378 0.07 -0.63 -1.11
CA ALA A 378 0.44 0.33 -0.07
C ALA A 378 1.65 -0.17 0.73
N ALA A 379 1.66 -1.45 1.08
CA ALA A 379 2.77 -2.08 1.77
C ALA A 379 4.06 -2.03 0.95
N ALA A 380 3.99 -2.35 -0.34
CA ALA A 380 5.15 -2.23 -1.23
C ALA A 380 5.63 -0.77 -1.35
N THR A 381 4.71 0.16 -1.64
CA THR A 381 5.02 1.58 -1.86
C THR A 381 5.65 2.24 -0.64
N HIS A 382 5.15 1.92 0.56
CA HIS A 382 5.58 2.54 1.81
C HIS A 382 6.53 1.67 2.63
N GLY A 383 7.01 0.55 2.08
CA GLY A 383 7.98 -0.33 2.72
C GLY A 383 7.45 -1.05 3.97
N TRP A 384 6.15 -1.35 4.05
CA TRP A 384 5.57 -2.05 5.19
C TRP A 384 5.90 -3.55 5.12
N ARG A 385 6.89 -3.97 5.90
CA ARG A 385 7.32 -5.36 5.99
C ARG A 385 6.41 -6.24 6.85
N ASP A 386 5.84 -5.64 7.89
CA ASP A 386 4.92 -6.29 8.82
C ASP A 386 3.67 -5.43 8.99
N VAL A 387 2.64 -5.76 8.23
CA VAL A 387 1.36 -5.05 8.24
C VAL A 387 0.63 -5.26 9.56
N ALA A 388 0.78 -6.42 10.21
CA ALA A 388 0.15 -6.70 11.49
C ALA A 388 0.75 -5.82 12.60
N ALA A 389 2.08 -5.69 12.64
CA ALA A 389 2.76 -4.78 13.56
C ALA A 389 2.38 -3.32 13.28
N LEU A 390 2.38 -2.90 12.00
CA LEU A 390 1.99 -1.54 11.61
C LEU A 390 0.57 -1.21 12.08
N THR A 391 -0.39 -2.08 11.81
CA THR A 391 -1.79 -1.88 12.21
C THR A 391 -2.01 -1.98 13.72
N GLY A 392 -1.19 -2.78 14.42
CA GLY A 392 -1.15 -2.81 15.88
C GLY A 392 -0.65 -1.51 16.50
N CYS A 393 0.27 -0.80 15.84
CA CYS A 393 0.80 0.49 16.31
C CYS A 393 -0.12 1.66 15.95
N TYR A 394 -0.56 1.75 14.70
CA TYR A 394 -1.20 2.97 14.16
C TYR A 394 -2.70 2.79 13.88
N GLY A 395 -3.24 1.59 14.10
CA GLY A 395 -4.57 1.20 13.66
C GLY A 395 -4.60 0.74 12.21
N VAL A 396 -5.72 0.14 11.81
CA VAL A 396 -5.95 -0.30 10.43
C VAL A 396 -6.30 0.92 9.57
N PRO A 397 -5.60 1.17 8.43
CA PRO A 397 -5.91 2.29 7.54
C PRO A 397 -7.37 2.31 7.12
N GLU A 398 -8.01 3.48 7.19
CA GLU A 398 -9.43 3.60 6.82
C GLU A 398 -9.66 3.30 5.34
N ALA A 399 -8.69 3.57 4.46
CA ALA A 399 -8.79 3.19 3.05
C ALA A 399 -9.01 1.69 2.83
N TYR A 400 -8.39 0.84 3.67
CA TYR A 400 -8.60 -0.61 3.65
C TYR A 400 -9.97 -0.96 4.23
N ARG A 401 -10.25 -0.51 5.46
CA ARG A 401 -11.50 -0.82 6.17
C ARG A 401 -12.72 -0.37 5.40
N TRP A 402 -12.74 0.89 4.95
CA TRP A 402 -13.87 1.44 4.22
C TRP A 402 -14.11 0.71 2.91
N ARG A 403 -13.07 0.37 2.12
CA ARG A 403 -13.27 -0.44 0.91
C ARG A 403 -13.89 -1.80 1.23
N ARG A 404 -13.35 -2.52 2.21
CA ARG A 404 -13.88 -3.81 2.67
C ARG A 404 -15.35 -3.68 3.09
N ASP A 405 -15.67 -2.67 3.88
CA ASP A 405 -17.02 -2.44 4.41
C ASP A 405 -17.99 -2.04 3.27
N ARG A 406 -17.54 -1.22 2.30
CA ARG A 406 -18.33 -0.85 1.11
C ARG A 406 -18.57 -2.02 0.17
N GLU A 407 -17.57 -2.88 -0.02
CA GLU A 407 -17.68 -4.13 -0.75
C GLU A 407 -18.69 -5.08 -0.09
N ALA A 408 -18.68 -5.20 1.24
CA ALA A 408 -19.66 -6.00 1.97
C ALA A 408 -21.08 -5.43 1.83
N GLN A 409 -21.25 -4.11 1.95
CA GLN A 409 -22.52 -3.43 1.72
C GLN A 409 -23.04 -3.60 0.29
N ALA A 410 -22.16 -3.54 -0.71
CA ALA A 410 -22.49 -3.72 -2.12
C ALA A 410 -23.05 -5.12 -2.38
N ARG A 411 -22.39 -6.17 -1.86
CA ARG A 411 -22.88 -7.55 -1.97
C ARG A 411 -24.22 -7.76 -1.26
N ALA A 412 -24.36 -7.24 -0.05
CA ALA A 412 -25.61 -7.36 0.71
C ALA A 412 -26.78 -6.55 0.11
N GLY A 413 -26.48 -5.51 -0.66
CA GLY A 413 -27.48 -4.65 -1.29
C GLY A 413 -27.90 -5.05 -2.70
N ALA A 414 -27.27 -6.07 -3.30
CA ALA A 414 -27.64 -6.61 -4.61
C ALA A 414 -28.72 -7.69 -4.48
N ASP A 415 -29.55 -7.87 -5.52
CA ASP A 415 -30.59 -8.91 -5.56
C ASP A 415 -29.98 -10.32 -5.70
N ALA A 416 -28.80 -10.41 -6.33
CA ALA A 416 -27.95 -11.60 -6.30
C ALA A 416 -26.46 -11.23 -6.30
N THR A 417 -25.65 -12.05 -5.63
CA THR A 417 -24.19 -11.93 -5.68
C THR A 417 -23.59 -13.15 -6.37
N VAL A 418 -22.62 -12.91 -7.25
CA VAL A 418 -21.83 -13.95 -7.93
C VAL A 418 -20.35 -13.79 -7.55
N THR A 419 -19.63 -14.90 -7.39
CA THR A 419 -18.17 -14.88 -7.18
C THR A 419 -17.49 -16.05 -7.90
N LEU A 420 -16.16 -16.06 -7.94
CA LEU A 420 -15.41 -16.93 -8.86
C LEU A 420 -14.97 -18.27 -8.23
N ALA A 421 -14.76 -18.30 -6.92
CA ALA A 421 -14.12 -19.44 -6.27
C ALA A 421 -14.65 -19.70 -4.87
N ARG A 422 -14.48 -20.93 -4.38
CA ARG A 422 -14.84 -21.32 -3.01
C ARG A 422 -14.07 -20.52 -1.95
N THR A 423 -12.81 -20.17 -2.21
CA THR A 423 -12.00 -19.31 -1.33
C THR A 423 -12.62 -17.93 -1.18
N MET A 424 -13.04 -17.32 -2.29
CA MET A 424 -13.74 -16.04 -2.29
C MET A 424 -15.09 -16.12 -1.59
N LEU A 425 -15.86 -17.19 -1.82
CA LEU A 425 -17.11 -17.44 -1.09
C LEU A 425 -16.86 -17.48 0.42
N GLY A 426 -15.85 -18.22 0.88
CA GLY A 426 -15.47 -18.29 2.29
C GLY A 426 -15.24 -16.90 2.89
N ARG A 427 -14.41 -16.07 2.23
CA ARG A 427 -14.15 -14.69 2.64
C ARG A 427 -15.40 -13.81 2.66
N ILE A 428 -16.29 -13.96 1.69
CA ILE A 428 -17.56 -13.23 1.64
C ILE A 428 -18.48 -13.65 2.80
N THR A 429 -18.51 -14.94 3.13
CA THR A 429 -19.31 -15.47 4.25
C THR A 429 -18.75 -15.06 5.61
N GLU A 430 -17.43 -15.05 5.79
CA GLU A 430 -16.77 -14.48 6.97
C GLU A 430 -17.12 -13.01 7.19
N ALA A 431 -17.31 -12.25 6.11
CA ALA A 431 -17.74 -10.86 6.15
C ALA A 431 -19.24 -10.67 6.46
N GLY A 432 -19.99 -11.76 6.65
CA GLY A 432 -21.37 -11.74 7.16
C GLY A 432 -22.48 -11.99 6.13
N LEU A 433 -22.17 -12.19 4.85
CA LEU A 433 -23.18 -12.55 3.85
C LEU A 433 -23.37 -14.08 3.83
N PRO A 434 -24.57 -14.61 4.14
CA PRO A 434 -24.79 -16.06 4.16
C PRO A 434 -24.49 -16.66 2.79
N GLY A 435 -23.79 -17.79 2.76
CA GLY A 435 -23.35 -18.43 1.52
C GLY A 435 -24.49 -18.79 0.56
N SER A 436 -25.72 -18.98 1.06
CA SER A 436 -26.92 -19.19 0.23
C SER A 436 -27.29 -17.99 -0.65
N GLY A 437 -26.78 -16.79 -0.33
CA GLY A 437 -26.97 -15.58 -1.13
C GLY A 437 -25.89 -15.35 -2.19
N VAL A 438 -24.97 -16.31 -2.39
CA VAL A 438 -23.83 -16.16 -3.28
C VAL A 438 -23.68 -17.38 -4.20
N THR A 439 -23.70 -17.14 -5.50
CA THR A 439 -23.47 -18.18 -6.51
C THR A 439 -22.01 -18.19 -6.94
N ILE A 440 -21.39 -19.37 -6.99
CA ILE A 440 -20.05 -19.52 -7.56
C ILE A 440 -20.16 -19.74 -9.07
N VAL A 441 -19.57 -18.85 -9.86
CA VAL A 441 -19.38 -18.97 -11.30
C VAL A 441 -17.89 -18.85 -11.60
N PRO A 442 -17.17 -19.99 -11.75
CA PRO A 442 -15.73 -19.97 -12.01
C PRO A 442 -15.36 -19.27 -13.30
N ASN A 443 -14.15 -18.71 -13.35
CA ASN A 443 -13.58 -18.27 -14.61
C ASN A 443 -13.51 -19.44 -15.59
N ALA A 444 -13.87 -19.17 -16.84
CA ALA A 444 -13.80 -20.12 -17.94
C ALA A 444 -12.88 -19.58 -19.03
N VAL A 445 -12.43 -20.48 -19.90
CA VAL A 445 -11.62 -20.17 -21.07
C VAL A 445 -12.22 -20.85 -22.28
N ASP A 446 -12.04 -20.24 -23.45
CA ASP A 446 -12.32 -20.89 -24.73
C ASP A 446 -11.34 -22.06 -24.92
N VAL A 447 -11.83 -23.27 -24.70
CA VAL A 447 -11.02 -24.49 -24.79
C VAL A 447 -10.51 -24.75 -26.20
N ASP A 448 -11.25 -24.36 -27.25
CA ASP A 448 -10.84 -24.57 -28.63
C ASP A 448 -9.69 -23.62 -29.00
N ARG A 449 -9.74 -22.40 -28.49
CA ARG A 449 -8.68 -21.41 -28.68
C ARG A 449 -7.38 -21.83 -27.99
N PHE A 450 -7.45 -22.34 -26.75
CA PHE A 450 -6.25 -22.63 -25.95
C PHE A 450 -5.72 -24.07 -26.10
N SER A 451 -6.55 -25.05 -26.46
CA SER A 451 -6.11 -26.44 -26.73
C SER A 451 -5.22 -26.58 -27.97
N ARG A 452 -5.22 -25.56 -28.84
CA ARG A 452 -4.43 -25.53 -30.09
C ARG A 452 -3.08 -24.83 -29.95
N ALA A 453 -2.68 -24.44 -28.74
CA ALA A 453 -1.37 -23.83 -28.52
C ALA A 453 -0.28 -24.82 -28.97
N ARG A 454 0.37 -24.50 -30.10
CA ARG A 454 1.50 -25.25 -30.66
C ARG A 454 2.72 -24.36 -30.65
N ARG A 455 3.89 -24.94 -30.44
CA ARG A 455 5.16 -24.23 -30.55
C ARG A 455 5.28 -23.63 -31.94
N ASP A 456 5.35 -22.31 -32.01
CA ASP A 456 5.59 -21.57 -33.25
C ASP A 456 7.10 -21.39 -33.45
N PRO A 457 7.73 -22.07 -34.43
CA PRO A 457 9.16 -21.97 -34.66
C PRO A 457 9.61 -20.57 -35.08
N ALA A 458 8.76 -19.81 -35.78
CA ALA A 458 9.09 -18.47 -36.23
C ALA A 458 9.10 -17.48 -35.05
N LEU A 459 8.11 -17.60 -34.16
CA LEU A 459 8.09 -16.83 -32.91
C LEU A 459 9.28 -17.19 -32.01
N ALA A 460 9.58 -18.48 -31.84
CA ALA A 460 10.73 -18.94 -31.07
C ALA A 460 12.05 -18.36 -31.60
N ALA A 461 12.27 -18.42 -32.91
CA ALA A 461 13.46 -17.86 -33.55
C ALA A 461 13.56 -16.34 -33.36
N ARG A 462 12.44 -15.61 -33.49
CA ARG A 462 12.38 -14.16 -33.25
C ARG A 462 12.75 -13.77 -31.82
N LEU A 463 12.43 -14.63 -30.86
CA LEU A 463 12.75 -14.43 -29.43
C LEU A 463 14.12 -15.01 -29.03
N GLY A 464 14.87 -15.60 -29.97
CA GLY A 464 16.18 -16.21 -29.66
C GLY A 464 16.08 -17.50 -28.83
N ILE A 465 14.96 -18.21 -28.91
CA ILE A 465 14.73 -19.48 -28.21
C ILE A 465 15.21 -20.64 -29.10
N PRO A 466 16.23 -21.41 -28.68
CA PRO A 466 16.67 -22.59 -29.42
C PRO A 466 15.57 -23.66 -29.55
N PRO A 467 15.58 -24.47 -30.63
CA PRO A 467 14.59 -25.54 -30.82
C PRO A 467 14.55 -26.58 -29.69
N ASP A 468 15.69 -26.84 -29.06
CA ASP A 468 15.92 -27.83 -28.00
C ASP A 468 15.90 -27.23 -26.58
N ALA A 469 15.69 -25.91 -26.45
CA ALA A 469 15.64 -25.25 -25.16
C ALA A 469 14.32 -25.51 -24.43
N VAL A 470 14.43 -25.82 -23.13
CA VAL A 470 13.29 -25.86 -22.21
C VAL A 470 12.92 -24.43 -21.84
N VAL A 471 11.67 -24.06 -22.08
CA VAL A 471 11.15 -22.72 -21.78
C VAL A 471 10.34 -22.76 -20.50
N ILE A 472 10.86 -22.08 -19.47
CA ILE A 472 10.12 -21.78 -18.25
C ILE A 472 9.45 -20.44 -18.46
N GLY A 473 8.13 -20.35 -18.23
CA GLY A 473 7.42 -19.12 -18.52
C GLY A 473 6.29 -18.76 -17.59
N SER A 474 5.94 -17.48 -17.61
CA SER A 474 4.79 -16.94 -16.90
C SER A 474 4.12 -15.87 -17.76
N ILE A 475 2.79 -15.91 -17.85
CA ILE A 475 1.98 -14.93 -18.56
C ILE A 475 1.04 -14.29 -17.55
N THR A 476 1.38 -13.09 -17.07
CA THR A 476 0.65 -12.43 -15.97
C THR A 476 0.85 -10.91 -16.00
N SER A 477 0.12 -10.19 -15.15
CA SER A 477 0.42 -8.77 -14.88
C SER A 477 1.75 -8.66 -14.14
N VAL A 478 2.62 -7.73 -14.53
CA VAL A 478 3.94 -7.59 -13.89
C VAL A 478 3.81 -6.65 -12.69
N VAL A 479 3.30 -7.20 -11.58
CA VAL A 479 3.08 -6.51 -10.30
C VAL A 479 3.77 -7.23 -9.15
N GLU A 480 3.95 -6.55 -8.03
CA GLU A 480 4.79 -6.97 -6.90
C GLU A 480 4.39 -8.34 -6.33
N TYR A 481 3.09 -8.58 -6.14
CA TYR A 481 2.60 -9.82 -5.52
C TYR A 481 2.66 -11.04 -6.46
N GLU A 482 2.91 -10.83 -7.76
CA GLU A 482 3.08 -11.94 -8.71
C GLU A 482 4.43 -12.65 -8.56
N GLY A 483 5.39 -12.05 -7.84
CA GLY A 483 6.63 -12.72 -7.42
C GLY A 483 7.56 -13.11 -8.57
N LEU A 484 7.48 -12.40 -9.71
CA LEU A 484 8.32 -12.67 -10.88
C LEU A 484 9.82 -12.47 -10.61
N ASP A 485 10.16 -11.68 -9.60
CA ASP A 485 11.52 -11.52 -9.11
C ASP A 485 12.09 -12.81 -8.48
N VAL A 486 11.24 -13.56 -7.77
CA VAL A 486 11.59 -14.89 -7.23
C VAL A 486 11.80 -15.90 -8.37
N LEU A 487 10.99 -15.82 -9.42
CA LEU A 487 11.18 -16.66 -10.62
C LEU A 487 12.50 -16.34 -11.33
N VAL A 488 12.88 -15.06 -11.44
CA VAL A 488 14.18 -14.67 -11.99
C VAL A 488 15.35 -15.21 -11.15
N ASP A 489 15.28 -15.11 -9.83
CA ASP A 489 16.32 -15.66 -8.94
C ASP A 489 16.43 -17.19 -9.05
N ALA A 490 15.27 -17.87 -9.12
CA ALA A 490 15.23 -19.32 -9.28
C ALA A 490 15.82 -19.74 -10.64
N PHE A 491 15.52 -18.99 -11.70
CA PHE A 491 16.10 -19.20 -13.02
C PHE A 491 17.62 -19.00 -13.02
N ALA A 492 18.14 -17.97 -12.35
CA ALA A 492 19.58 -17.74 -12.23
C ALA A 492 20.31 -18.96 -11.64
N ARG A 493 19.78 -19.51 -10.55
CA ARG A 493 20.31 -20.71 -9.91
C ARG A 493 20.24 -21.93 -10.84
N LEU A 494 19.12 -22.08 -11.55
CA LEU A 494 18.96 -23.18 -12.49
C LEU A 494 19.96 -23.10 -13.65
N THR A 495 20.28 -21.91 -14.16
CA THR A 495 21.27 -21.75 -15.23
C THR A 495 22.69 -22.12 -14.80
N GLU A 496 23.01 -22.02 -13.51
CA GLU A 496 24.29 -22.50 -12.97
C GLU A 496 24.37 -24.02 -12.88
N GLU A 497 23.23 -24.69 -12.66
CA GLU A 497 23.14 -26.13 -12.40
C GLU A 497 22.77 -26.96 -13.64
N SER A 498 22.17 -26.35 -14.66
CA SER A 498 21.63 -27.07 -15.83
C SER A 498 22.69 -27.36 -16.89
N VAL A 499 22.67 -28.59 -17.40
CA VAL A 499 23.46 -29.01 -18.60
C VAL A 499 22.72 -28.76 -19.92
N ASN A 500 21.40 -28.52 -19.87
CA ASN A 500 20.57 -28.27 -21.04
C ASN A 500 20.31 -26.76 -21.20
N PRO A 501 20.11 -26.27 -22.44
CA PRO A 501 19.71 -24.88 -22.66
C PRO A 501 18.33 -24.62 -22.05
N VAL A 502 18.24 -23.62 -21.18
CA VAL A 502 16.97 -23.19 -20.58
C VAL A 502 16.72 -21.73 -20.97
N ARG A 503 15.45 -21.36 -21.15
CA ARG A 503 15.02 -19.99 -21.38
C ARG A 503 13.97 -19.59 -20.37
N LEU A 504 14.02 -18.35 -19.91
CA LEU A 504 12.94 -17.75 -19.13
C LEU A 504 12.11 -16.85 -20.04
N LEU A 505 10.79 -17.04 -20.10
CA LEU A 505 9.87 -16.23 -20.87
C LEU A 505 8.81 -15.61 -19.98
N VAL A 506 8.89 -14.29 -19.76
CA VAL A 506 7.86 -13.54 -19.04
C VAL A 506 7.11 -12.66 -20.02
N VAL A 507 5.81 -12.93 -20.16
CA VAL A 507 4.89 -12.17 -21.01
C VAL A 507 3.93 -11.39 -20.14
N GLY A 508 4.00 -10.07 -20.22
CA GLY A 508 3.25 -9.25 -19.30
C GLY A 508 3.81 -7.85 -19.18
N ASP A 509 3.00 -6.97 -18.61
CA ASP A 509 3.33 -5.57 -18.40
C ASP A 509 2.84 -5.12 -17.03
N GLY A 510 3.45 -4.07 -16.49
CA GLY A 510 3.12 -3.56 -15.18
C GLY A 510 4.26 -2.78 -14.53
N PRO A 511 3.98 -2.19 -13.36
CA PRO A 511 4.85 -1.21 -12.71
C PRO A 511 6.24 -1.75 -12.38
N VAL A 512 6.39 -3.06 -12.11
CA VAL A 512 7.69 -3.64 -11.71
C VAL A 512 8.51 -4.19 -12.87
N LEU A 513 8.06 -4.02 -14.13
CA LEU A 513 8.78 -4.54 -15.30
C LEU A 513 10.16 -3.90 -15.46
N ALA A 514 10.30 -2.61 -15.15
CA ALA A 514 11.58 -1.92 -15.19
C ALA A 514 12.56 -2.51 -14.17
N ASP A 515 12.13 -2.71 -12.93
CA ASP A 515 12.93 -3.31 -11.87
C ASP A 515 13.33 -4.75 -12.21
N LEU A 516 12.41 -5.52 -12.80
CA LEU A 516 12.67 -6.88 -13.26
C LEU A 516 13.74 -6.94 -14.36
N ARG A 517 13.70 -5.98 -15.31
CA ARG A 517 14.73 -5.84 -16.36
C ARG A 517 16.10 -5.51 -15.76
N THR A 518 16.15 -4.58 -14.80
CA THR A 518 17.40 -4.26 -14.09
C THR A 518 17.94 -5.49 -13.38
N ARG A 519 17.10 -6.24 -12.66
CA ARG A 519 17.51 -7.47 -11.97
C ARG A 519 18.08 -8.53 -12.91
N VAL A 520 17.42 -8.76 -14.05
CA VAL A 520 17.91 -9.68 -15.10
C VAL A 520 19.29 -9.24 -15.62
N ALA A 521 19.50 -7.95 -15.84
CA ALA A 521 20.78 -7.40 -16.29
C ALA A 521 21.87 -7.54 -15.22
N ASP A 522 21.58 -7.22 -13.96
CA ASP A 522 22.52 -7.31 -12.84
C ASP A 522 22.99 -8.75 -12.58
N LEU A 523 22.11 -9.74 -12.83
CA LEU A 523 22.42 -11.16 -12.73
C LEU A 523 23.07 -11.75 -14.01
N GLY A 524 23.21 -10.97 -15.08
CA GLY A 524 23.81 -11.43 -16.34
C GLY A 524 22.98 -12.47 -17.10
N LEU A 525 21.65 -12.47 -16.92
CA LEU A 525 20.74 -13.49 -17.45
C LEU A 525 20.30 -13.16 -18.89
N ALA A 526 21.22 -13.26 -19.86
CA ALA A 526 20.93 -12.99 -21.27
C ALA A 526 19.82 -13.91 -21.87
N ASP A 527 19.59 -15.06 -21.25
CA ASP A 527 18.60 -16.06 -21.66
C ASP A 527 17.18 -15.80 -21.10
N ALA A 528 16.98 -14.69 -20.38
CA ALA A 528 15.68 -14.24 -19.90
C ALA A 528 15.04 -13.23 -20.85
N ILE A 529 13.83 -13.56 -21.31
CA ILE A 529 13.05 -12.82 -22.30
C ILE A 529 11.87 -12.16 -21.59
N LEU A 530 11.94 -10.82 -21.47
CA LEU A 530 10.89 -10.00 -20.86
C LEU A 530 10.18 -9.19 -21.95
N THR A 531 9.07 -9.73 -22.50
CA THR A 531 8.46 -9.19 -23.73
C THR A 531 7.77 -7.84 -23.53
N GLY A 532 7.33 -7.54 -22.31
CA GLY A 532 6.36 -6.49 -22.09
C GLY A 532 4.96 -6.92 -22.55
N ARG A 533 4.11 -5.92 -22.80
CA ARG A 533 2.73 -6.13 -23.28
C ARG A 533 2.72 -6.78 -24.65
N VAL A 534 1.93 -7.84 -24.79
CA VAL A 534 1.63 -8.52 -26.05
C VAL A 534 0.14 -8.37 -26.34
N ALA A 535 -0.23 -8.31 -27.63
CA ALA A 535 -1.63 -8.25 -28.02
C ALA A 535 -2.38 -9.51 -27.56
N HIS A 536 -3.62 -9.35 -27.11
CA HIS A 536 -4.38 -10.48 -26.55
C HIS A 536 -4.60 -11.60 -27.57
N GLU A 537 -4.73 -11.27 -28.86
CA GLU A 537 -4.83 -12.25 -29.96
C GLU A 537 -3.59 -13.14 -30.09
N ASP A 538 -2.40 -12.59 -29.84
CA ASP A 538 -1.12 -13.31 -29.97
C ASP A 538 -0.77 -14.17 -28.76
N VAL A 539 -1.44 -13.99 -27.61
CA VAL A 539 -1.05 -14.62 -26.33
C VAL A 539 -0.99 -16.15 -26.41
N VAL A 540 -1.83 -16.77 -27.23
CA VAL A 540 -1.89 -18.22 -27.43
C VAL A 540 -0.58 -18.75 -28.04
N ALA A 541 0.04 -18.00 -28.94
CA ALA A 541 1.32 -18.38 -29.54
C ALA A 541 2.44 -18.40 -28.50
N TYR A 542 2.42 -17.46 -27.53
CA TYR A 542 3.37 -17.45 -26.42
C TYR A 542 3.14 -18.60 -25.45
N TYR A 543 1.89 -18.96 -25.14
CA TYR A 543 1.60 -20.19 -24.40
C TYR A 543 2.20 -21.44 -25.08
N GLY A 544 2.12 -21.51 -26.42
CA GLY A 544 2.69 -22.61 -27.20
C GLY A 544 4.22 -22.73 -27.10
N LEU A 545 4.92 -21.71 -26.62
CA LEU A 545 6.36 -21.76 -26.39
C LEU A 545 6.76 -22.29 -25.03
N ILE A 546 5.86 -22.30 -24.04
CA ILE A 546 6.17 -22.58 -22.64
C ILE A 546 6.07 -24.08 -22.37
N ASP A 547 7.17 -24.68 -21.91
CA ASP A 547 7.22 -26.08 -21.48
C ASP A 547 6.85 -26.23 -20.00
N VAL A 548 7.22 -25.26 -19.17
CA VAL A 548 6.89 -25.21 -17.74
C VAL A 548 6.26 -23.85 -17.40
N PHE A 549 4.97 -23.85 -17.09
CA PHE A 549 4.27 -22.63 -16.63
C PHE A 549 4.43 -22.46 -15.13
N VAL A 550 4.90 -21.27 -14.70
CA VAL A 550 5.18 -20.97 -13.29
C VAL A 550 4.30 -19.84 -12.79
N VAL A 551 3.72 -20.05 -11.61
CA VAL A 551 2.93 -19.06 -10.84
C VAL A 551 3.67 -18.78 -9.53
N PRO A 552 4.64 -17.85 -9.50
CA PRO A 552 5.54 -17.65 -8.37
C PRO A 552 4.98 -16.64 -7.34
N ARG A 553 3.66 -16.60 -7.16
CA ARG A 553 2.98 -15.57 -6.36
C ARG A 553 3.47 -15.56 -4.92
N ARG A 554 3.60 -14.36 -4.35
CA ARG A 554 4.05 -14.17 -2.96
C ARG A 554 2.99 -14.67 -1.98
N ASP A 555 3.45 -15.07 -0.79
CA ASP A 555 2.60 -15.47 0.33
C ASP A 555 1.94 -14.24 0.99
N VAL A 556 0.94 -13.70 0.31
CA VAL A 556 0.14 -12.55 0.76
C VAL A 556 -1.34 -12.85 0.53
N GLU A 557 -2.22 -12.25 1.35
CA GLU A 557 -3.65 -12.58 1.41
C GLU A 557 -4.35 -12.55 0.04
N VAL A 558 -4.07 -11.53 -0.80
CA VAL A 558 -4.65 -11.42 -2.15
C VAL A 558 -4.33 -12.64 -3.05
N CYS A 559 -3.22 -13.32 -2.80
CA CYS A 559 -2.80 -14.52 -3.55
C CYS A 559 -3.51 -15.80 -3.10
N HIS A 560 -3.98 -15.85 -1.86
CA HIS A 560 -4.79 -16.96 -1.34
C HIS A 560 -6.27 -16.83 -1.68
N LEU A 561 -6.74 -15.58 -1.82
CA LEU A 561 -8.14 -15.30 -2.07
C LEU A 561 -8.53 -15.37 -3.55
N VAL A 562 -7.73 -14.77 -4.43
CA VAL A 562 -8.06 -14.61 -5.85
C VAL A 562 -7.22 -15.57 -6.68
N THR A 563 -7.87 -16.40 -7.49
CA THR A 563 -7.16 -17.30 -8.41
C THR A 563 -6.35 -16.50 -9.43
N PRO A 564 -5.12 -16.96 -9.77
CA PRO A 564 -4.26 -16.29 -10.74
C PRO A 564 -4.93 -16.13 -12.12
#